data_AF-A0A924ZB27-F1
#
_entry.id   AF-A0A924ZB27-F1
#
_cell.length_a   1.000
_cell.length_b   1.000
_cell.length_c   1.000
_cell.angle_alpha   90.00
_cell.angle_beta   90.00
_cell.angle_gamma   90.00
#
_symmetry.space_group_name_H-M   'P 1'
#
loop_
_entity.id
_entity.type
_entity.pdbx_description
1 polymer ?
#
loop_
_entity_poly.entity_id
_entity_poly.type
_entity_poly.pdbx_seq_one_letter_code
_entity_poly.pdbx_strand_id
1 'polypeptide(L)' 'MMGIEWMKPGVIVGSVMFALIGVAIFWLCFVLVDKLTPYKLWEEIVEKKNIALAIVVGSMCIAIGMIVAAAVHG' A
#
# COMPACT_ATOMS: atom_id res chain seq x y z
N MET A 1 11.21 -36.54 2.22
CA MET A 1 11.06 -36.00 0.85
C MET A 1 10.23 -34.72 0.95
N MET A 2 10.84 -33.53 0.83
CA MET A 2 10.16 -32.22 0.87
C MET A 2 9.53 -31.91 -0.49
N GLY A 3 8.50 -32.67 -0.88
CA GLY A 3 7.80 -32.44 -2.13
C GLY A 3 6.94 -31.18 -2.04
N ILE A 4 7.45 -30.05 -2.55
CA ILE A 4 6.72 -28.87 -3.07
C ILE A 4 5.31 -28.60 -2.49
N GLU A 5 5.13 -28.62 -1.17
CA GLU A 5 3.82 -28.34 -0.57
C GLU A 5 3.35 -26.90 -0.82
N TRP A 6 4.30 -26.01 -1.08
CA TRP A 6 4.15 -24.58 -1.39
C TRP A 6 3.51 -24.31 -2.76
N MET A 7 3.45 -25.30 -3.67
CA MET A 7 2.81 -25.17 -4.99
C MET A 7 1.42 -25.82 -5.06
N LYS A 8 0.78 -26.09 -3.92
CA LYS A 8 -0.64 -26.45 -3.91
C LYS A 8 -1.43 -25.24 -4.45
N PRO A 9 -2.29 -25.41 -5.48
CA PRO A 9 -3.05 -24.30 -6.06
C PRO A 9 -3.85 -23.51 -5.02
N GLY A 10 -4.36 -24.18 -3.98
CA GLY A 10 -5.07 -23.52 -2.87
C GLY A 10 -4.21 -22.53 -2.07
N VAL A 11 -2.91 -22.81 -1.89
CA VAL A 11 -1.99 -21.90 -1.18
C VAL A 11 -1.72 -20.67 -2.05
N ILE A 12 -1.47 -20.87 -3.35
CA ILE A 12 -1.22 -19.78 -4.29
C ILE A 12 -2.44 -18.84 -4.39
N VAL A 13 -3.65 -19.41 -4.53
CA VAL A 13 -4.89 -18.62 -4.59
C VAL A 13 -5.10 -17.83 -3.29
N GLY A 14 -4.87 -18.46 -2.13
CA GLY A 14 -4.93 -17.77 -0.84
C GLY A 14 -3.94 -16.61 -0.75
N SER A 15 -2.67 -16.85 -1.07
CA SER A 15 -1.62 -15.81 -1.03
C SER A 15 -1.90 -14.65 -1.99
N VAL A 16 -2.40 -14.94 -3.20
CA VAL A 16 -2.78 -13.89 -4.16
C VAL A 16 -3.97 -13.09 -3.67
N MET A 17 -5.00 -13.74 -3.11
CA MET A 17 -6.15 -13.02 -2.51
C MET A 17 -5.71 -12.10 -1.38
N PHE A 18 -4.86 -12.57 -0.46
CA PHE A 18 -4.35 -11.74 0.63
C PHE A 18 -3.50 -10.56 0.12
N ALA A 19 -2.64 -10.79 -0.88
CA ALA A 19 -1.87 -9.71 -1.50
C ALA A 19 -2.78 -8.65 -2.14
N LEU A 20 -3.84 -9.07 -2.84
CA LEU A 20 -4.81 -8.15 -3.45
C LEU A 20 -5.57 -7.34 -2.41
N ILE A 21 -5.95 -7.96 -1.29
CA ILE A 21 -6.58 -7.25 -0.16
C ILE A 21 -5.64 -6.17 0.38
N GLY A 22 -4.36 -6.49 0.58
CA GLY A 22 -3.35 -5.53 1.02
C GLY A 22 -3.21 -4.33 0.07
N VAL A 23 -3.16 -4.58 -1.23
CA VAL A 23 -3.12 -3.52 -2.26
C VAL A 23 -4.39 -2.67 -2.25
N ALA A 24 -5.56 -3.30 -2.10
CA ALA A 24 -6.84 -2.58 -2.03
C ALA A 24 -6.92 -1.65 -0.81
N ILE A 25 -6.47 -2.13 0.36
CA ILE A 25 -6.42 -1.31 1.59
C ILE A 25 -5.43 -0.15 1.41
N PHE A 26 -4.24 -0.42 0.85
CA PHE A 26 -3.26 0.62 0.56
C PHE A 26 -3.84 1.72 -0.33
N TRP A 27 -4.53 1.33 -1.41
CA TRP A 27 -5.21 2.26 -2.31
C TRP A 27 -6.28 3.08 -1.58
N LEU A 28 -7.10 2.44 -0.75
CA LEU A 28 -8.14 3.12 0.01
C LEU A 28 -7.55 4.18 0.95
N CYS A 29 -6.46 3.88 1.65
CA CYS A 29 -5.76 4.84 2.50
C CYS A 29 -5.20 6.03 1.70
N PHE A 30 -4.67 5.78 0.50
CA PHE A 30 -4.19 6.85 -0.39
C PHE A 30 -5.34 7.80 -0.79
N VAL A 31 -6.48 7.27 -1.20
CA VAL A 31 -7.67 8.07 -1.55
C VAL A 31 -8.21 8.84 -0.35
N LEU A 32 -8.21 8.23 0.85
CA LEU A 32 -8.63 8.91 2.06
C LEU A 32 -7.75 10.11 2.39
N VAL A 33 -6.44 9.99 2.21
CA VAL A 33 -5.54 11.13 2.47
C VAL A 33 -5.59 12.16 1.37
N ASP A 34 -5.72 11.78 0.11
CA ASP A 34 -5.96 12.74 -0.97
C ASP A 34 -7.20 13.59 -0.69
N LYS A 35 -8.25 12.98 -0.12
CA LYS A 35 -9.47 13.69 0.29
C LYS A 35 -9.32 14.50 1.58
N LEU A 36 -8.53 14.02 2.55
CA LEU A 36 -8.25 14.74 3.81
C LEU A 36 -7.33 15.94 3.60
N THR A 37 -6.46 15.86 2.59
CA THR A 37 -5.53 16.94 2.27
C THR A 37 -6.30 17.97 1.43
N PRO A 38 -6.52 19.21 1.90
CA PRO A 38 -7.30 20.22 1.15
C PRO A 38 -6.56 20.75 -0.10
N TYR A 39 -5.38 20.21 -0.40
CA TYR A 39 -4.52 20.62 -1.50
C TYR A 39 -4.59 19.59 -2.63
N LYS A 40 -4.53 20.05 -3.88
CA LYS A 40 -4.32 19.16 -5.02
C LYS A 40 -2.89 18.62 -4.97
N LEU A 41 -2.74 17.39 -4.50
CA LEU A 41 -1.45 16.71 -4.35
C LEU A 41 -0.62 16.72 -5.62
N TRP A 42 -1.25 16.51 -6.78
CA TRP A 42 -0.57 16.53 -8.06
C TRP A 42 0.01 17.90 -8.40
N GLU A 43 -0.78 18.97 -8.22
CA GLU A 43 -0.35 20.35 -8.49
C GLU A 43 0.79 20.77 -7.55
N GLU A 44 0.67 20.45 -6.26
CA GLU A 44 1.68 20.79 -5.26
C GLU A 44 3.00 20.02 -5.45
N ILE A 45 2.94 18.71 -5.70
CA ILE A 45 4.14 17.87 -5.82
C ILE A 45 4.79 18.04 -7.20
N VAL A 46 4.01 17.99 -8.28
CA VAL A 46 4.55 17.91 -9.65
C VAL A 46 4.80 19.31 -10.23
N GLU A 47 3.84 20.22 -10.09
CA GLU A 47 3.95 21.56 -10.70
C GLU A 47 4.74 22.51 -9.80
N LYS A 48 4.36 22.61 -8.51
CA LYS A 48 5.00 23.52 -7.55
C LYS A 48 6.25 22.95 -6.89
N LYS A 49 6.55 21.66 -7.11
CA LYS A 49 7.72 20.96 -6.54
C LYS A 49 7.81 21.11 -5.03
N ASN A 50 6.68 21.02 -4.34
CA ASN A 50 6.61 21.12 -2.89
C ASN A 50 7.20 19.87 -2.23
N ILE A 51 8.51 19.92 -1.97
CA ILE A 51 9.28 18.81 -1.37
C ILE A 51 8.73 18.43 0.01
N ALA A 52 8.27 19.40 0.80
CA ALA A 52 7.70 19.12 2.11
C ALA A 52 6.47 18.22 2.01
N LEU A 53 5.55 18.53 1.09
CA LEU A 53 4.36 17.71 0.85
C LEU A 53 4.73 16.33 0.28
N ALA A 54 5.71 16.26 -0.63
CA ALA A 54 6.20 14.99 -1.17
C ALA A 54 6.78 14.07 -0.08
N ILE A 55 7.54 14.62 0.87
CA ILE A 55 8.08 13.87 2.01
C ILE A 55 6.94 13.34 2.89
N VAL A 56 5.96 14.18 3.24
CA VAL A 56 4.83 13.76 4.08
C VAL A 56 4.06 12.60 3.43
N VAL A 57 3.77 12.71 2.14
CA VAL A 57 3.06 11.67 1.37
C VAL A 57 3.90 10.40 1.25
N GLY A 58 5.21 10.54 0.98
CA GLY A 58 6.14 9.42 0.96
C GLY A 58 6.21 8.68 2.29
N SER A 59 6.35 9.41 3.40
CA SER A 59 6.36 8.84 4.76
C SER A 59 5.06 8.13 5.10
N MET A 60 3.92 8.69 4.68
CA MET A 60 2.61 8.07 4.85
C MET A 60 2.49 6.76 4.06
N CYS A 61 2.94 6.72 2.80
CA CYS A 61 2.97 5.50 2.00
C CYS A 61 3.82 4.40 2.68
N ILE A 62 4.97 4.77 3.27
CA ILE A 62 5.81 3.85 4.04
C ILE A 62 5.04 3.32 5.26
N ALA A 63 4.39 4.20 6.02
CA ALA A 63 3.63 3.81 7.22
C ALA A 63 2.50 2.82 6.88
N ILE A 64 1.73 3.07 5.82
CA ILE A 64 0.67 2.15 5.38
C ILE A 64 1.26 0.83 4.91
N GLY A 65 2.37 0.86 4.17
CA GLY A 65 3.09 -0.34 3.76
C GLY A 65 3.48 -1.22 4.95
N MET A 66 3.95 -0.60 6.04
CA MET A 66 4.25 -1.33 7.29
C MET A 66 3.01 -1.91 7.96
N ILE A 67 1.89 -1.17 8.00
CA ILE A 67 0.63 -1.67 8.57
C ILE A 67 0.11 -2.88 7.77
N VAL A 68 0.14 -2.80 6.43
CA VAL A 68 -0.26 -3.91 5.56
C VAL A 68 0.68 -5.09 5.73
N ALA A 69 1.99 -4.87 5.78
CA ALA A 69 2.97 -5.94 6.02
C ALA A 69 2.74 -6.63 7.37
N ALA A 70 2.50 -5.86 8.44
CA ALA A 70 2.19 -6.41 9.76
C ALA A 70 0.87 -7.20 9.77
N ALA A 71 -0.15 -6.74 9.05
CA ALA A 71 -1.43 -7.44 8.94
C ALA A 71 -1.34 -8.76 8.15
N VAL A 72 -0.40 -8.87 7.20
CA VAL A 72 -0.18 -10.09 6.41
C VAL A 72 0.71 -11.11 7.14
N HIS A 73 1.61 -10.65 8.01
CA HIS A 73 2.52 -11.53 8.77
C HIS A 73 2.00 -11.89 10.18
N GLY A 74 0.80 -11.42 10.55
CA GLY A 74 0.15 -11.66 11.84
C GLY A 74 -0.73 -12.89 11.90
#